data_AF-A0A0B4C9T8-F1
#
_entry.id   AF-A0A0B4C9T8-F1
#
_cell.length_a   1.000
_cell.length_b   1.000
_cell.length_c   1.000
_cell.angle_alpha   90.00
_cell.angle_beta   90.00
_cell.angle_gamma   90.00
#
_symmetry.space_group_name_H-M   'P 1'
#
loop_
_entity.id
_entity.type
_entity.pdbx_description
1 polymer ?
#
loop_
_entity_poly.entity_id
_entity_poly.type
_entity_poly.pdbx_seq_one_letter_code
_entity_poly.pdbx_strand_id
1 'polypeptide(L)'
;MRYQGGRGATRGSFYTGNWDVKIPGDFDIAAFIGSLPAAVGEGWTVRKSSIPVSYATVEFVKAAEGVSVTLDDASIPGAAVLDILGMSACAQTPERAE
;
A
#
# COMPACT_ATOMS: atom_id res chain seq x y z
N MET A 1 -15.44 -11.46 -41.41
CA MET A 1 -15.30 -10.19 -40.66
C MET A 1 -13.83 -10.06 -40.25
N ARG A 2 -13.06 -9.15 -40.85
CA ARG A 2 -11.64 -8.94 -40.52
C ARG A 2 -11.54 -7.85 -39.47
N TYR A 3 -10.98 -8.17 -38.30
CA TYR A 3 -10.62 -7.16 -37.30
C TYR A 3 -9.26 -6.59 -37.68
N GLN A 4 -9.22 -5.31 -38.05
CA GLN A 4 -8.00 -4.53 -38.21
C GLN A 4 -7.82 -3.61 -36.99
N GLY A 5 -6.66 -3.73 -36.35
CA GLY A 5 -5.86 -2.58 -35.94
C GLY A 5 -6.13 -1.95 -34.56
N GLY A 6 -5.21 -2.21 -33.65
CA GLY A 6 -4.87 -1.30 -32.55
C GLY A 6 -3.41 -1.52 -32.12
N ARG A 7 -2.47 -0.81 -32.74
CA ARG A 7 -1.08 -0.74 -32.27
C ARG A 7 -1.04 0.13 -31.01
N GLY A 8 -0.46 -0.41 -29.94
CA GLY A 8 0.14 0.35 -28.84
C GLY A 8 -0.75 0.62 -27.62
N ALA A 9 -1.07 -0.41 -26.84
CA ALA A 9 -1.41 -0.22 -25.43
C ALA A 9 -0.16 -0.55 -24.61
N THR A 10 0.48 0.45 -24.01
CA THR A 10 1.46 0.23 -22.94
C THR A 10 0.76 -0.63 -21.87
N ARG A 11 1.14 -1.90 -21.77
CA ARG A 11 0.68 -2.80 -20.71
C ARG A 11 1.10 -2.19 -19.39
N GLY A 12 0.16 -1.63 -18.63
CA GLY A 12 0.41 -1.28 -17.23
C GLY A 12 0.83 -2.55 -16.49
N SER A 13 1.93 -2.48 -15.75
CA SER A 13 2.37 -3.57 -14.87
C SER A 13 1.70 -3.39 -13.51
N PHE A 14 1.03 -4.44 -13.05
CA PHE A 14 0.60 -4.54 -11.66
C PHE A 14 1.82 -4.88 -10.80
N TYR A 15 2.03 -4.13 -9.72
CA TYR A 15 3.08 -4.42 -8.77
C TYR A 15 2.46 -4.68 -7.39
N THR A 16 2.78 -5.84 -6.83
CA THR A 16 2.62 -6.14 -5.42
C THR A 16 3.99 -6.43 -4.84
N GLY A 17 4.36 -5.67 -3.82
CA GLY A 17 5.50 -5.97 -2.98
C GLY A 17 5.01 -6.32 -1.58
N ASN A 18 5.58 -7.36 -0.99
CA ASN A 18 5.41 -7.67 0.41
C ASN A 18 6.79 -7.82 1.07
N TRP A 19 6.98 -7.21 2.24
CA TRP A 19 8.21 -7.26 3.01
C TRP A 19 7.94 -7.43 4.50
N ASP A 20 8.62 -8.40 5.09
CA ASP A 20 8.74 -8.56 6.54
C ASP A 20 10.03 -7.91 7.01
N VAL A 21 9.91 -6.86 7.82
CA VAL A 21 11.06 -6.19 8.44
C VAL A 21 11.18 -6.68 9.88
N LYS A 22 12.27 -7.37 10.19
CA LYS A 22 12.61 -7.73 11.57
C LYS A 22 13.11 -6.50 12.31
N ILE A 23 12.54 -6.24 13.47
CA ILE A 23 12.82 -5.06 14.28
C ILE A 23 13.41 -5.51 15.63
N PRO A 24 14.30 -4.71 16.27
CA PRO A 24 14.67 -4.94 17.66
C PRO A 24 13.46 -5.14 18.57
N GLY A 25 13.53 -6.09 19.51
CA GLY A 25 12.38 -6.50 20.33
C GLY A 25 11.92 -5.46 21.35
N ASP A 26 12.70 -4.41 21.58
CA ASP A 26 12.38 -3.26 22.42
C ASP A 26 11.73 -2.10 21.65
N PHE A 27 11.59 -2.22 20.33
CA PHE A 27 10.95 -1.21 19.51
C PHE A 27 9.43 -1.23 19.64
N ASP A 28 8.84 -0.06 19.89
CA ASP A 28 7.39 0.11 19.98
C ASP A 28 6.78 0.26 18.58
N ILE A 29 6.45 -0.88 17.95
CA ILE A 29 5.84 -0.92 16.61
C ILE A 29 4.48 -0.21 16.61
N ALA A 30 3.69 -0.38 17.67
CA ALA A 30 2.36 0.20 17.75
C ALA A 30 2.43 1.75 17.78
N ALA A 31 3.32 2.31 18.59
CA ALA A 31 3.56 3.75 18.62
C ALA A 31 4.14 4.26 17.29
N PHE A 32 5.06 3.51 16.68
CA PHE A 32 5.60 3.85 15.36
C PHE A 32 4.49 3.93 14.31
N ILE A 33 3.70 2.86 14.13
CA ILE A 33 2.58 2.81 13.18
C ILE A 33 1.58 3.94 13.45
N GLY A 34 1.25 4.19 14.73
CA GLY A 34 0.35 5.26 15.14
C GLY A 34 0.84 6.68 14.82
N SER A 35 2.16 6.87 14.69
CA SER A 35 2.77 8.16 14.36
C SER A 35 2.78 8.46 12.85
N LEU A 36 2.77 7.44 11.99
CA LEU A 36 2.91 7.58 10.54
C LEU A 36 1.85 8.44 9.86
N PRO A 37 0.56 8.44 10.28
CA PRO A 37 -0.45 9.34 9.72
C PRO A 37 -0.07 10.83 9.74
N ALA A 38 0.75 11.26 10.71
CA ALA A 38 1.22 12.64 10.81
C ALA A 38 2.49 12.90 9.98
N ALA A 39 3.17 11.85 9.51
CA ALA A 39 4.44 11.93 8.79
C ALA A 39 4.28 11.84 7.26
N VAL A 40 3.13 11.36 6.77
CA VAL A 40 2.90 11.25 5.33
C VAL A 40 2.64 12.61 4.69
N GLY A 41 3.32 12.85 3.56
CA GLY A 41 3.23 14.11 2.82
C GLY A 41 1.92 14.28 2.04
N GLU A 42 1.84 15.39 1.29
CA GLU A 42 0.67 15.72 0.48
C GLU A 42 0.31 14.61 -0.53
N GLY A 43 -0.99 14.46 -0.78
CA GLY A 43 -1.53 13.49 -1.74
C GLY A 43 -1.77 12.07 -1.19
N TRP A 44 -1.38 11.81 0.05
CA TRP A 44 -1.71 10.57 0.76
C TRP A 44 -2.96 10.72 1.60
N THR A 45 -3.85 9.74 1.49
CA THR A 45 -5.01 9.59 2.37
C THR A 45 -4.74 8.45 3.34
N VAL A 46 -4.97 8.69 4.62
CA VAL A 46 -4.89 7.65 5.64
C VAL A 46 -6.25 6.97 5.75
N ARG A 47 -6.26 5.64 5.60
CA ARG A 47 -7.43 4.80 5.81
C ARG A 47 -7.24 3.98 7.07
N LYS A 48 -8.23 4.08 7.96
CA LYS A 48 -8.33 3.18 9.11
C LYS A 48 -9.07 1.93 8.66
N SER A 49 -8.63 0.77 9.15
CA SER A 49 -9.37 -0.47 8.95
C SER A 49 -10.81 -0.30 9.44
N SER A 50 -11.77 -0.73 8.63
CA SER A 50 -13.19 -0.79 9.00
C SER A 50 -13.49 -2.00 9.90
N ILE A 51 -12.55 -2.93 10.02
CA ILE A 51 -12.64 -4.13 10.84
C ILE A 51 -11.75 -3.95 12.08
N PRO A 52 -12.28 -4.13 13.30
CA PRO A 52 -11.45 -4.14 14.50
C PRO A 52 -10.42 -5.26 14.43
N VAL A 53 -9.15 -4.91 14.57
CA VAL A 53 -8.03 -5.84 14.65
C VAL A 53 -7.34 -5.69 16.00
N SER A 54 -6.66 -6.75 16.44
CA SER A 54 -5.92 -6.78 17.71
C SER A 54 -4.48 -6.27 17.60
N TYR A 55 -4.04 -5.88 16.40
CA TYR A 55 -2.70 -5.41 16.09
C TYR A 55 -2.75 -3.99 15.53
N ALA A 56 -1.62 -3.27 15.59
CA ALA A 56 -1.53 -1.95 15.00
C ALA A 56 -1.50 -2.07 13.46
N THR A 57 -2.35 -1.29 12.79
CA THR A 57 -2.47 -1.29 11.33
C THR A 57 -2.74 0.13 10.82
N VAL A 58 -2.19 0.45 9.66
CA VAL A 58 -2.52 1.68 8.92
C VAL A 58 -2.42 1.43 7.42
N GLU A 59 -3.39 1.94 6.67
CA GLU A 59 -3.35 1.95 5.21
C GLU A 59 -3.16 3.38 4.70
N PHE A 60 -2.23 3.56 3.78
CA PHE A 60 -1.99 4.80 3.06
C PHE A 60 -2.38 4.62 1.60
N VAL A 61 -3.17 5.55 1.06
CA VAL A 61 -3.62 5.52 -0.32
C VAL A 61 -3.24 6.80 -1.04
N LYS A 62 -2.52 6.67 -2.16
CA LYS A 62 -2.23 7.77 -3.08
C LYS A 62 -3.06 7.57 -4.35
N ALA A 63 -4.31 8.03 -4.28
CA ALA A 63 -5.34 7.72 -5.28
C ALA A 63 -4.95 8.15 -6.70
N ALA A 64 -4.28 9.30 -6.85
CA ALA A 64 -3.82 9.81 -8.15
C ALA A 64 -2.84 8.86 -8.86
N GLU A 65 -2.09 8.05 -8.10
CA GLU A 65 -1.13 7.07 -8.63
C GLU A 65 -1.68 5.63 -8.57
N GLY A 66 -2.88 5.46 -8.01
CA GLY A 66 -3.46 4.14 -7.76
C GLY A 66 -2.63 3.29 -6.81
N VAL A 67 -1.84 3.89 -5.91
CA VAL A 67 -0.97 3.16 -4.98
C VAL A 67 -1.64 3.05 -3.61
N SER A 68 -1.55 1.88 -2.99
CA SER A 68 -1.81 1.67 -1.57
C SER A 68 -0.60 1.02 -0.89
N VAL A 69 -0.38 1.39 0.38
CA VAL A 69 0.62 0.77 1.25
C VAL A 69 -0.02 0.51 2.59
N THR A 70 -0.04 -0.75 3.02
CA THR A 70 -0.49 -1.16 4.34
C THR A 70 0.71 -1.52 5.19
N LEU A 71 0.68 -1.11 6.45
CA LEU A 71 1.69 -1.46 7.44
C LEU A 71 0.98 -2.09 8.64
N ASP A 72 1.43 -3.28 9.01
CA ASP A 72 0.85 -4.09 10.07
C ASP A 72 1.92 -4.53 11.08
N ASP A 73 1.55 -4.54 12.35
CA ASP A 73 2.32 -5.25 13.37
C ASP A 73 2.08 -6.76 13.23
N ALA A 74 3.05 -7.45 12.64
CA ALA A 74 3.05 -8.88 12.39
C ALA A 74 3.86 -9.66 13.46
N SER A 75 4.11 -9.04 14.61
CA SER A 75 4.91 -9.63 15.67
C SER A 75 4.31 -10.92 16.23
N ILE A 76 5.20 -11.87 16.53
CA ILE A 76 4.87 -13.13 17.21
C ILE A 76 5.66 -13.23 18.51
N PRO A 77 5.28 -14.09 19.47
CA PRO A 77 6.05 -14.26 20.70
C PRO A 77 7.54 -14.53 20.41
N GLY A 78 8.42 -13.63 20.84
CA GLY A 78 9.87 -13.72 20.64
C GLY A 78 10.41 -13.09 19.35
N ALA A 79 9.57 -12.50 18.49
CA ALA A 79 10.02 -11.77 17.30
C ALA A 79 9.12 -10.57 16.99
N ALA A 80 9.72 -9.37 16.97
CA ALA A 80 9.07 -8.16 16.52
C ALA A 80 9.22 -8.02 14.99
N VAL A 81 8.09 -7.89 14.29
CA VAL A 81 8.04 -7.87 12.82
C VAL A 81 7.04 -6.81 12.35
N LEU A 82 7.47 -5.97 11.42
CA LEU A 82 6.62 -5.06 10.67
C LEU A 82 6.38 -5.64 9.27
N ASP A 83 5.13 -5.94 8.94
CA ASP A 83 4.71 -6.30 7.59
C ASP A 83 4.40 -5.01 6.81
N ILE A 84 4.84 -4.99 5.54
CA ILE A 84 4.61 -3.89 4.61
C ILE A 84 4.08 -4.46 3.31
N LEU A 85 2.82 -4.20 3.00
CA LEU A 85 2.17 -4.57 1.76
C LEU A 85 1.98 -3.35 0.87
N GLY A 86 2.72 -3.28 -0.25
CA GLY A 86 2.56 -2.26 -1.28
C GLY A 86 1.81 -2.81 -2.50
N MET A 87 0.79 -2.09 -2.97
CA MET A 87 0.03 -2.43 -4.16
C MET A 87 -0.09 -1.22 -5.08
N SER A 88 0.02 -1.41 -6.40
CA SER A 88 -0.34 -0.41 -7.40
C SER A 88 -1.51 -0.89 -8.26
N ALA A 89 -2.41 0.00 -8.64
CA ALA A 89 -3.48 -0.30 -9.57
C ALA A 89 -2.93 -0.65 -10.96
N CYS A 90 -3.73 -1.36 -11.76
CA CYS A 90 -3.55 -1.39 -13.21
C CYS A 90 -3.62 0.06 -13.72
N ALA A 91 -2.59 0.53 -14.43
CA ALA A 91 -2.62 1.85 -15.06
C ALA A 91 -3.93 2.00 -15.84
N GLN A 92 -4.81 2.90 -15.40
CA GLN A 92 -5.98 3.25 -16.18
C GLN A 92 -5.47 4.03 -17.40
N THR A 93 -5.91 3.64 -18.60
CA THR A 93 -5.71 4.45 -19.80
C THR A 93 -6.22 5.86 -19.47
N PRO A 94 -5.40 6.93 -19.62
CA PRO A 94 -5.89 8.27 -19.37
C PRO A 94 -7.12 8.48 -20.24
N GLU A 95 -8.22 8.92 -19.62
CA GLU A 95 -9.44 9.25 -20.33
C GLU A 95 -9.07 10.24 -21.43
N ARG A 96 -9.47 9.92 -22.66
CA ARG A 96 -9.21 10.76 -23.82
C ARG A 96 -9.84 12.12 -23.55
N ALA A 97 -9.03 13.11 -23.19
CA ALA A 97 -9.46 14.50 -23.17
C ALA A 97 -10.03 14.80 -24.57
N GLU A 98 -11.30 15.22 -24.58
CA GLU A 98 -12.10 15.51 -25.77
C GLU A 98 -11.46 16.55 -26.69
#